data_AF-A0A1F7M095-F1
#
_entry.id   AF-A0A1F7M095-F1
#
_cell.length_a   1.000
_cell.length_b   1.000
_cell.length_c   1.000
_cell.angle_alpha   90.00
_cell.angle_beta   90.00
_cell.angle_gamma   90.00
#
_symmetry.space_group_name_H-M   'P 1'
#
loop_
_entity.id
_entity.type
_entity.pdbx_description
1 polymer ?
#
loop_
_entity_poly.entity_id
_entity_poly.type
_entity_poly.pdbx_seq_one_letter_code
_entity_poly.pdbx_strand_id
1 'polypeptide(L)'
;MEVGLIRLRPRRWGALTRAERVGGRIVLAEGEATGHAHVIDSPLADLYQDRLENRYLKLDGPAQLRHEEHAPVALERGVYRIVRQREYAPKSNRRVSD
;
A
#
# COMPACT_ATOMS: atom_id res chain seq x y z
N MET A 1 3.52 10.10 -5.29
CA MET A 1 3.78 8.93 -4.42
C MET A 1 3.19 7.68 -5.05
N GLU A 2 4.01 6.68 -5.38
CA GLU A 2 3.56 5.37 -5.91
C GLU A 2 3.44 4.34 -4.75
N VAL A 3 2.38 3.54 -4.74
CA VAL A 3 2.23 2.44 -3.77
C VAL A 3 2.58 1.13 -4.43
N GLY A 4 3.66 0.49 -3.97
CA GLY A 4 3.96 -0.88 -4.31
C GLY A 4 3.20 -1.85 -3.41
N LEU A 5 2.69 -2.94 -3.99
CA LEU A 5 2.11 -4.06 -3.23
C LEU A 5 2.97 -5.30 -3.45
N ILE A 6 3.60 -5.78 -2.37
CA ILE A 6 4.42 -7.00 -2.41
C ILE A 6 3.58 -8.16 -1.87
N ARG A 7 3.22 -9.12 -2.73
CA ARG A 7 2.51 -10.34 -2.30
C ARG A 7 3.41 -11.15 -1.37
N LEU A 8 2.94 -11.41 -0.16
CA LEU A 8 3.66 -12.17 0.84
C LEU A 8 3.34 -13.67 0.72
N ARG A 9 4.35 -14.51 0.93
CA ARG A 9 4.16 -15.93 1.25
C ARG A 9 3.84 -16.04 2.75
N PRO A 10 2.95 -16.95 3.17
CA PRO A 10 2.57 -17.08 4.58
C PRO A 10 3.78 -17.46 5.42
N ARG A 11 4.28 -16.51 6.22
CA ARG A 11 5.18 -16.74 7.36
C ARG A 11 4.55 -16.05 8.55
N ARG A 12 4.69 -16.63 9.74
CA ARG A 12 4.14 -16.12 11.02
C ARG A 12 4.25 -14.60 11.10
N TRP A 13 3.11 -13.93 10.96
CA TRP A 13 3.01 -12.49 11.22
C TRP A 13 2.96 -12.28 12.73
N GLY A 14 3.59 -11.22 13.23
CA GLY A 14 3.47 -10.81 14.64
C GLY A 14 2.04 -10.39 14.96
N ALA A 15 1.82 -9.82 16.16
CA ALA A 15 0.53 -9.25 16.50
C ALA A 15 0.16 -8.14 15.49
N LEU A 16 -0.86 -8.39 14.66
CA LEU A 16 -1.41 -7.47 13.70
C LEU A 16 -2.67 -6.83 14.28
N THR A 17 -2.75 -5.51 14.24
CA THR A 17 -3.96 -4.76 14.59
C THR A 17 -4.73 -4.45 13.31
N ARG A 18 -6.05 -4.72 13.29
CA ARG A 18 -6.91 -4.34 12.16
C ARG A 18 -7.12 -2.82 12.18
N ALA A 19 -6.85 -2.16 11.07
CA ALA A 19 -7.14 -0.73 10.92
C ALA A 19 -8.62 -0.51 10.59
N GLU A 20 -9.16 0.62 11.00
CA GLU A 20 -10.54 0.98 10.71
C GLU A 20 -10.76 1.24 9.21
N ARG A 21 -11.97 0.92 8.75
CA ARG A 21 -12.43 1.21 7.39
C ARG A 21 -13.24 2.49 7.43
N VAL A 22 -12.98 3.41 6.52
CA VAL A 22 -13.75 4.66 6.41
C VAL A 22 -14.76 4.49 5.28
N GLY A 23 -16.06 4.44 5.62
CA GLY A 23 -17.15 4.34 4.63
C GLY A 23 -17.10 3.10 3.73
N GLY A 24 -16.57 1.98 4.23
CA GLY A 24 -16.42 0.72 3.46
C GLY A 24 -15.19 0.65 2.55
N ARG A 25 -14.41 1.73 2.49
CA ARG A 25 -13.18 1.83 1.69
C ARG A 25 -11.94 1.74 2.57
N ILE A 26 -10.85 1.23 1.99
CA ILE A 26 -9.52 1.23 2.62
C ILE A 26 -8.63 2.16 1.84
N VAL A 27 -8.12 3.20 2.53
CA VAL A 27 -7.10 4.11 1.99
C VAL A 27 -5.72 3.54 2.32
N LEU A 28 -4.97 3.16 1.29
CA LEU A 28 -3.62 2.61 1.43
C LEU A 28 -2.55 3.70 1.55
N ALA A 29 -2.73 4.82 0.85
CA ALA A 29 -1.91 6.02 0.95
C ALA A 29 -2.64 7.23 0.35
N GLU A 30 -2.49 8.38 0.99
CA GLU A 30 -2.79 9.70 0.43
C GLU A 30 -1.58 10.15 -0.41
N GLY A 31 -1.84 10.65 -1.62
CA GLY A 31 -0.86 11.19 -2.56
C GLY A 31 -0.34 12.54 -2.07
N GLU A 32 0.96 12.78 -2.29
CA GLU A 32 1.76 13.78 -1.56
C GLU A 32 1.45 15.27 -1.79
N ALA A 33 0.52 15.64 -2.68
CA ALA A 33 0.30 17.08 -2.96
C ALA A 33 -1.11 17.49 -3.43
N THR A 34 -1.97 16.57 -3.87
CA THR A 34 -3.18 16.93 -4.63
C THR A 34 -4.48 16.36 -4.07
N GLY A 35 -4.44 15.60 -2.97
CA GLY A 35 -5.62 14.96 -2.39
C GLY A 35 -6.00 13.61 -3.03
N HIS A 36 -5.18 13.09 -3.95
CA HIS A 36 -5.43 11.77 -4.54
C HIS A 36 -5.20 10.64 -3.54
N ALA A 37 -5.99 9.56 -3.62
CA ALA A 37 -5.86 8.44 -2.69
C ALA A 37 -5.78 7.09 -3.40
N HIS A 38 -4.87 6.23 -2.93
CA HIS A 38 -4.84 4.82 -3.30
C HIS A 38 -5.89 4.09 -2.49
N VAL A 39 -6.99 3.69 -3.14
CA VAL A 39 -8.17 3.13 -2.46
C VAL A 39 -8.45 1.71 -2.93
N ILE A 40 -8.72 0.82 -1.97
CA ILE A 40 -9.35 -0.47 -2.22
C ILE A 40 -10.84 -0.36 -1.92
N ASP A 41 -11.66 -0.52 -2.95
CA ASP A 41 -13.12 -0.55 -2.86
C ASP A 41 -13.57 -2.02 -2.90
N SER A 42 -13.42 -2.72 -1.77
CA SER A 42 -13.87 -4.11 -1.64
C SER A 42 -14.22 -4.46 -0.19
N PRO A 43 -15.40 -5.06 0.06
CA PRO A 43 -15.76 -5.53 1.39
C PRO A 43 -14.85 -6.69 1.85
N LEU A 44 -14.24 -7.42 0.91
CA LEU A 44 -13.36 -8.56 1.18
C LEU A 44 -11.90 -8.16 1.46
N ALA A 45 -11.61 -6.86 1.56
CA ALA A 45 -10.27 -6.34 1.79
C ALA A 45 -10.10 -5.84 3.21
N ASP A 46 -9.11 -6.30 3.96
CA ASP A 46 -8.81 -5.83 5.32
C ASP A 46 -7.42 -5.22 5.42
N LEU A 47 -7.31 -4.10 6.13
CA LEU A 47 -6.05 -3.45 6.41
C LEU A 47 -5.57 -3.83 7.81
N TYR A 48 -4.31 -4.22 7.91
CA TYR A 48 -3.64 -4.55 9.15
C TYR A 48 -2.37 -3.72 9.30
N GLN A 49 -2.01 -3.43 10.54
CA GLN A 49 -0.77 -2.75 10.90
C GLN A 49 -0.04 -3.53 11.99
N ASP A 50 1.28 -3.65 11.87
CA ASP A 50 2.13 -4.22 12.92
C ASP A 50 2.67 -3.12 13.86
N ARG A 51 3.41 -3.54 14.89
CA ARG A 51 4.05 -2.63 15.85
C ARG A 51 5.16 -1.76 15.26
N LEU A 52 5.65 -2.09 14.07
CA LEU A 52 6.69 -1.35 13.35
C LEU A 52 6.09 -0.44 12.28
N GLU A 53 4.78 -0.19 12.35
CA GLU A 53 4.01 0.64 11.41
C GLU A 53 4.01 0.11 9.97
N ASN A 54 4.36 -1.16 9.75
CA ASN A 54 4.16 -1.78 8.45
C ASN A 54 2.68 -2.04 8.23
N ARG A 55 2.19 -1.66 7.05
CA ARG A 55 0.81 -1.91 6.65
C ARG A 55 0.69 -3.13 5.73
N TYR A 56 -0.35 -3.92 5.95
CA TYR A 56 -0.64 -5.14 5.22
C TYR A 56 -2.09 -5.15 4.76
N LEU A 57 -2.30 -5.45 3.49
CA LEU A 57 -3.62 -5.63 2.90
C LEU A 57 -3.90 -7.14 2.77
N LYS A 58 -4.93 -7.63 3.46
CA LYS A 58 -5.46 -8.98 3.28
C LYS A 58 -6.67 -8.92 2.37
N LEU A 59 -6.67 -9.70 1.30
CA LEU A 59 -7.80 -9.85 0.39
C LEU A 59 -8.32 -11.28 0.50
N ASP A 60 -9.60 -11.45 0.88
CA ASP A 60 -10.29 -12.75 0.86
C ASP A 60 -10.94 -13.06 -0.51
N GLY A 61 -10.88 -12.13 -1.45
CA GLY A 61 -11.32 -12.29 -2.85
C GLY A 61 -10.62 -11.29 -3.79
N PRO A 62 -10.93 -11.30 -5.09
CA PRO A 62 -10.37 -10.31 -6.02
C PRO A 62 -10.82 -8.88 -5.63
N ALA A 63 -9.93 -7.92 -5.81
CA ALA A 63 -10.20 -6.51 -5.54
C ALA A 63 -9.50 -5.61 -6.56
N GLN A 64 -9.89 -4.34 -6.61
CA GLN A 64 -9.25 -3.35 -7.47
C GLN A 64 -8.62 -2.25 -6.63
N LEU A 65 -7.34 -1.98 -6.88
CA LEU A 65 -6.67 -0.78 -6.42
C LEU A 65 -7.00 0.35 -7.38
N ARG A 66 -7.69 1.36 -6.88
CA ARG A 66 -8.08 2.56 -7.63
C ARG A 66 -7.20 3.72 -7.20
N HIS A 67 -6.80 4.51 -8.18
CA HIS A 67 -6.12 5.79 -8.00
C HIS A 67 -6.63 6.73 -9.09
N GLU A 68 -6.61 8.03 -8.83
CA GLU A 68 -7.16 9.02 -9.77
C GLU A 68 -6.26 9.23 -10.98
N GLU A 69 -4.97 8.93 -10.88
CA GLU A 69 -3.98 9.18 -11.94
C GLU A 69 -3.74 7.97 -12.86
N HIS A 70 -4.20 6.78 -12.49
CA HIS A 70 -3.96 5.57 -13.29
C HIS A 70 -5.16 4.63 -13.32
N ALA A 71 -5.18 3.75 -14.32
CA ALA A 71 -6.20 2.73 -14.45
C ALA A 71 -6.25 1.81 -13.20
N PRO A 72 -7.42 1.28 -12.84
CA PRO A 72 -7.54 0.35 -11.72
C PRO A 72 -6.64 -0.88 -11.90
N VAL A 73 -5.90 -1.24 -10.86
CA VAL A 73 -5.04 -2.42 -10.84
C VAL A 73 -5.79 -3.58 -10.19
N ALA A 74 -5.94 -4.68 -10.91
CA ALA A 74 -6.57 -5.89 -10.38
C ALA A 74 -5.63 -6.61 -9.41
N LEU A 75 -6.14 -6.93 -8.23
CA LEU A 75 -5.45 -7.68 -7.20
C LEU A 75 -6.18 -8.99 -6.94
N GLU A 76 -5.43 -10.08 -6.88
CA GLU A 76 -5.96 -11.39 -6.52
C GLU A 76 -6.12 -11.55 -5.01
N ARG A 77 -6.83 -12.61 -4.60
CA ARG A 77 -6.86 -13.06 -3.21
C ARG A 77 -5.44 -13.30 -2.68
N GLY A 78 -5.12 -12.75 -1.52
CA GLY A 78 -3.80 -12.90 -0.90
C GLY A 78 -3.52 -11.86 0.18
N VAL A 79 -2.29 -11.90 0.70
CA VAL A 79 -1.80 -10.88 1.64
C VAL A 79 -0.68 -10.11 0.98
N TYR A 80 -0.78 -8.79 1.01
CA TYR A 80 0.13 -7.86 0.38
C TYR A 80 0.72 -6.94 1.44
N ARG A 81 2.03 -6.71 1.40
CA ARG A 81 2.64 -5.62 2.15
C ARG A 81 2.51 -4.34 1.33
N ILE A 82 2.00 -3.31 1.96
CA ILE A 82 1.93 -1.96 1.37
C ILE A 82 3.30 -1.33 1.59
N VAL A 83 4.01 -1.08 0.50
CA VAL A 83 5.24 -0.32 0.51
C VAL A 83 4.98 1.02 -0.17
N ARG A 84 5.06 2.11 0.60
CA ARG A 84 5.12 3.44 0.01
C ARG A 84 6.45 3.54 -0.73
N GLN A 85 6.42 3.72 -2.03
CA GLN A 85 7.61 4.17 -2.73
C GLN A 85 7.83 5.62 -2.31
N ARG A 86 8.80 5.83 -1.43
CA ARG A 86 9.45 7.14 -1.33
C ARG A 86 10.18 7.30 -2.65
N GLU A 87 9.88 8.35 -3.40
CA GLU A 87 10.68 8.73 -4.55
C GLU A 87 12.15 8.59 -4.17
N TYR A 88 12.87 7.76 -4.92
CA TYR A 88 14.31 7.72 -4.82
C TYR A 88 14.78 9.08 -5.36
N ALA A 89 14.95 10.05 -4.47
CA ALA A 89 15.82 11.18 -4.77
C ALA A 89 17.23 10.59 -4.83
N PRO A 90 17.87 10.46 -6.01
CA PRO A 90 19.29 10.16 -6.01
C PRO A 90 19.94 11.26 -5.19
N LYS A 91 20.51 10.90 -4.03
CA LYS A 91 21.47 11.78 -3.37
C LYS A 91 22.54 12.02 -4.43
N SER A 92 22.49 13.20 -5.05
CA SER A 92 23.54 13.70 -5.93
C SER A 92 24.82 13.72 -5.09
N ASN A 93 25.61 12.65 -5.19
CA ASN A 93 26.92 12.54 -4.60
C ASN A 93 27.87 13.40 -5.44
N ARG A 94 27.87 14.69 -5.13
CA ARG A 94 28.85 15.66 -5.58
C ARG A 94 30.26 15.25 -5.11
N ARG A 95 31.10 14.82 -6.05
CA ARG A 95 32.44 15.35 -6.42
C ARG A 95 33.20 14.25 -7.18
N VAL A 96 33.40 14.45 -8.48
CA VAL A 96 34.56 13.87 -9.18
C VAL A 96 35.54 15.03 -9.26
N SER A 97 36.64 14.93 -8.50
CA SER A 97 37.79 15.82 -8.67
C SER A 97 38.48 15.44 -9.98
N ASP A 98 38.77 16.45 -10.79
CA ASP A 98 39.96 16.43 -11.66
C ASP A 98 41.16 16.87 -10.80
#